data_AF-A0A2V1B6I4-F1
#
_entry.id   AF-A0A2V1B6I4-F1
#
_cell.length_a   1.000
_cell.length_b   1.000
_cell.length_c   1.000
_cell.angle_alpha   90.00
_cell.angle_beta   90.00
_cell.angle_gamma   90.00
#
_symmetry.space_group_name_H-M   'P 1'
#
loop_
_entity.id
_entity.type
_entity.pdbx_description
1 polymer ?
#
loop_
_entity_poly.entity_id
_entity_poly.type
_entity_poly.pdbx_seq_one_letter_code
_entity_poly.pdbx_strand_id
1 'polypeptide(L)'
;MESASVDMKIVHRGELYDDINGDGVYEYQYTIVVYKFEDKFYRGICQARILGDFNPKLEDISDVVLIPTEAYCPLVPSKFTKAPEDLPESCYIKTPRLSAYTPSKPTEIGDRVLREVAVLETLRAYPHPNIAEYIGCQVYDGRIVGICFVKYRDTLEERVNPGSHGKAAFRYADSKHPLEDREGFLSGVESGIRHLHSLGLAHNDVKPANIMLDDDDNPVIIDFDNCCPDGQDLEGMGGTWPWADEATKTALHSNDLDALWDIREWLSDSSIKNFKFKEG
;
A
#
# COMPACT_ATOMS: atom_id res chain seq x y z
N MET A 1 10.29 -23.32 -38.53
CA MET A 1 10.66 -23.24 -37.11
C MET A 1 9.65 -22.31 -36.46
N GLU A 2 8.63 -22.89 -35.84
CA GLU A 2 7.72 -22.13 -34.98
C GLU A 2 8.55 -21.47 -33.88
N SER A 3 8.47 -20.16 -33.77
CA SER A 3 9.01 -19.45 -32.62
C SER A 3 8.26 -19.95 -31.40
N ALA A 4 8.91 -20.75 -30.55
CA ALA A 4 8.40 -21.03 -29.23
C ALA A 4 8.08 -19.69 -28.58
N SER A 5 6.80 -19.46 -28.26
CA SER A 5 6.39 -18.29 -27.52
C SER A 5 7.14 -18.31 -26.20
N VAL A 6 8.09 -17.39 -26.04
CA VAL A 6 8.79 -17.16 -24.78
C VAL A 6 7.70 -16.78 -23.77
N ASP A 7 7.37 -17.68 -22.85
CA ASP A 7 6.22 -17.54 -21.95
C ASP A 7 6.59 -16.59 -20.80
N MET A 8 6.77 -15.32 -21.18
CA MET A 8 7.00 -14.20 -20.28
C MET A 8 5.64 -13.67 -19.84
N LYS A 9 5.37 -13.74 -18.52
CA LYS A 9 4.14 -13.18 -17.95
C LYS A 9 4.45 -11.89 -17.23
N ILE A 10 3.88 -10.77 -17.67
CA ILE A 10 3.96 -9.52 -16.91
C ILE A 10 3.11 -9.64 -15.65
N VAL A 11 3.70 -9.30 -14.51
CA VAL A 11 3.11 -9.43 -13.17
C VAL A 11 2.76 -8.05 -12.61
N HIS A 12 3.56 -7.04 -12.91
CA HIS A 12 3.33 -5.67 -12.47
C HIS A 12 3.92 -4.67 -13.45
N ARG A 13 3.28 -3.49 -13.54
CA ARG A 13 3.77 -2.32 -14.26
C ARG A 13 3.61 -1.10 -13.35
N GLY A 14 4.62 -0.24 -13.30
CA GLY A 14 4.56 1.00 -12.53
C GLY A 14 5.29 2.11 -13.28
N GLU A 15 4.63 3.25 -13.49
CA GLU A 15 5.25 4.41 -14.12
C GLU A 15 6.07 5.18 -13.08
N LEU A 16 7.28 5.59 -13.45
CA LEU A 16 8.09 6.50 -12.66
C LEU A 16 8.02 7.89 -13.26
N TYR A 17 7.77 8.86 -12.38
CA TYR A 17 7.83 10.28 -12.69
C TYR A 17 8.95 10.92 -11.87
N ASP A 18 9.59 11.94 -12.45
CA ASP A 18 10.68 12.67 -11.80
C ASP A 18 10.60 14.16 -12.16
N ASP A 19 11.01 15.02 -11.24
CA ASP A 19 11.12 16.46 -11.45
C ASP A 19 12.51 16.78 -12.02
N ILE A 20 12.66 16.57 -13.34
CA ILE A 20 13.93 16.77 -14.04
C ILE A 20 14.42 18.22 -13.88
N ASN A 21 13.49 19.18 -13.81
CA ASN A 21 13.78 20.61 -13.88
C ASN A 21 13.93 21.28 -12.50
N GLY A 22 13.54 20.59 -11.43
CA GLY A 22 13.51 21.13 -10.07
C GLY A 22 12.44 22.22 -9.88
N ASP A 23 11.42 22.25 -10.73
CA ASP A 23 10.34 23.25 -10.73
C ASP A 23 9.03 22.73 -10.10
N GLY A 24 9.05 21.49 -9.58
CA GLY A 24 7.91 20.79 -9.01
C GLY A 24 7.02 20.11 -10.05
N VAL A 25 7.38 20.14 -11.33
CA VAL A 25 6.63 19.48 -12.40
C VAL A 25 7.22 18.09 -12.67
N TYR A 26 6.49 17.07 -12.24
CA TYR A 26 6.88 15.68 -12.42
C TYR A 26 6.59 15.20 -13.85
N GLU A 27 7.64 14.87 -14.58
CA GLU A 27 7.56 14.32 -15.94
C GLU A 27 7.76 12.80 -15.93
N TYR A 28 7.04 12.11 -16.81
CA TYR A 28 7.21 10.66 -16.99
C TYR A 28 8.63 10.35 -17.46
N GLN A 29 9.28 9.39 -16.80
CA GLN A 29 10.61 8.91 -17.16
C GLN A 29 10.54 7.59 -17.91
N TYR A 30 10.00 6.57 -17.24
CA TYR A 30 9.95 5.21 -17.76
C TYR A 30 8.94 4.37 -17.00
N THR A 31 8.61 3.19 -17.53
CA THR A 31 7.76 2.20 -16.89
C THR A 31 8.61 1.07 -16.33
N ILE A 32 8.53 0.82 -15.02
CA ILE A 32 9.07 -0.38 -14.37
C ILE A 32 8.18 -1.55 -14.75
N VAL A 33 8.78 -2.63 -15.24
CA VAL A 33 8.09 -3.88 -15.57
C VAL A 33 8.64 -4.99 -14.69
N VAL A 34 7.75 -5.67 -13.96
CA VAL A 34 8.07 -6.93 -13.30
C VAL A 34 7.41 -8.05 -14.07
N TYR A 35 8.20 -9.04 -14.47
CA TYR A 35 7.70 -10.20 -15.21
C TYR A 35 8.25 -11.50 -14.62
N LYS A 36 7.50 -12.58 -14.85
CA LYS A 36 7.86 -13.94 -14.50
C LYS A 36 8.34 -14.67 -15.75
N PHE A 37 9.48 -15.34 -15.66
CA PHE A 37 10.04 -16.19 -16.71
C PHE A 37 10.74 -17.39 -16.04
N GLU A 38 10.43 -18.62 -16.47
CA GLU A 38 10.97 -19.87 -15.89
C GLU A 38 10.90 -19.92 -14.35
N ASP A 39 9.74 -19.58 -13.79
CA ASP A 39 9.49 -19.50 -12.35
C ASP A 39 10.31 -18.49 -11.54
N LYS A 40 11.04 -17.60 -12.23
CA LYS A 40 11.80 -16.51 -11.61
C LYS A 40 11.18 -15.15 -11.95
N PHE A 41 11.34 -14.19 -11.03
CA PHE A 41 10.90 -12.83 -11.25
C PHE A 41 12.06 -11.95 -11.67
N TYR A 42 11.78 -11.07 -12.62
CA TYR A 42 12.72 -10.10 -13.15
C TYR A 42 12.09 -8.72 -13.07
N ARG A 43 12.89 -7.71 -12.74
CA ARG A 43 12.54 -6.30 -12.87
C ARG A 43 13.32 -5.73 -14.05
N GLY A 44 12.67 -4.98 -14.91
CA GLY A 44 13.33 -4.19 -15.94
C GLY A 44 12.63 -2.86 -16.15
N ILE A 45 13.14 -2.09 -17.10
CA ILE A 45 12.66 -0.76 -17.46
C ILE A 45 12.20 -0.77 -18.92
N CYS A 46 11.04 -0.19 -19.19
CA CYS A 46 10.55 0.10 -20.52
C CYS A 46 10.46 1.61 -20.71
N GLN A 47 11.06 2.14 -21.77
CA GLN A 47 11.07 3.58 -22.05
C GLN A 47 9.68 4.08 -22.50
N ALA A 48 8.85 3.20 -23.06
CA ALA A 48 7.51 3.56 -23.52
C ALA A 48 6.48 3.51 -22.39
N ARG A 49 5.51 4.44 -22.43
CA ARG A 49 4.30 4.34 -21.61
C ARG A 49 3.47 3.15 -22.09
N ILE A 50 3.10 2.27 -21.18
CA ILE A 50 2.35 1.06 -21.51
C ILE A 50 0.87 1.31 -21.24
N LEU A 51 0.15 1.79 -22.25
CA LEU A 51 -1.29 2.06 -22.18
C LEU A 51 -2.13 0.82 -22.53
N GLY A 52 -3.16 0.55 -21.72
CA GLY A 52 -4.09 -0.55 -21.93
C GLY A 52 -3.43 -1.93 -21.89
N ASP A 53 -3.94 -2.85 -22.72
CA ASP A 53 -3.54 -4.27 -22.70
C ASP A 53 -2.22 -4.57 -23.42
N PHE A 54 -1.53 -3.55 -23.95
CA PHE A 54 -0.26 -3.75 -24.62
C PHE A 54 0.77 -4.32 -23.64
N ASN A 55 1.38 -5.45 -23.95
CA ASN A 55 2.52 -5.99 -23.21
C ASN A 55 3.81 -5.68 -23.98
N PRO A 56 4.80 -5.00 -23.39
CA PRO A 56 6.12 -4.90 -24.01
C PRO A 56 6.68 -6.28 -24.26
N LYS A 57 7.45 -6.44 -25.34
CA LYS A 57 8.21 -7.64 -25.57
C LYS A 57 9.50 -7.59 -24.75
N LEU A 58 10.16 -8.73 -24.60
CA LEU A 58 11.45 -8.80 -23.89
C LEU A 58 12.52 -7.88 -24.50
N GLU A 59 12.47 -7.67 -25.83
CA GLU A 59 13.36 -6.75 -26.55
C GLU A 59 13.15 -5.26 -26.20
N ASP A 60 11.98 -4.92 -25.66
CA ASP A 60 11.62 -3.55 -25.26
C ASP A 60 11.98 -3.25 -23.79
N ILE A 61 12.53 -4.22 -23.06
CA ILE A 61 12.84 -4.12 -21.63
C ILE A 61 14.36 -4.07 -21.45
N SER A 62 14.86 -2.94 -20.94
CA SER A 62 16.26 -2.73 -20.55
C SER A 62 16.48 -2.89 -19.05
N ASP A 63 17.74 -2.82 -18.62
CA ASP A 63 18.14 -2.81 -17.20
C ASP A 63 17.54 -3.96 -16.39
N VAL A 64 17.48 -5.12 -17.03
CA VAL A 64 16.87 -6.33 -16.47
C VAL A 64 17.73 -6.85 -15.33
N VAL A 65 17.12 -6.98 -14.16
CA VAL A 65 17.70 -7.59 -12.97
C VAL A 65 16.82 -8.76 -12.52
N LEU A 66 17.46 -9.88 -12.19
CA LEU A 66 16.81 -10.97 -11.46
C LEU A 66 16.45 -10.47 -10.07
N ILE A 67 15.25 -10.80 -9.60
CA ILE A 67 14.82 -10.61 -8.22
C ILE A 67 15.01 -11.94 -7.49
N PRO A 68 16.04 -12.08 -6.63
CA PRO A 68 16.26 -13.30 -5.86
C PRO A 68 15.04 -13.60 -4.98
N THR A 69 14.67 -14.87 -4.82
CA THR A 69 13.48 -15.25 -4.02
C THR A 69 13.63 -14.80 -2.57
N GLU A 70 14.84 -14.92 -2.03
CA GLU A 70 15.22 -14.46 -0.70
C GLU A 70 15.10 -12.94 -0.49
N ALA A 71 15.06 -12.15 -1.56
CA ALA A 71 14.92 -10.70 -1.48
C ALA A 71 13.50 -10.27 -1.07
N TYR A 72 12.48 -11.07 -1.40
CA TYR A 72 11.07 -10.73 -1.14
C TYR A 72 10.29 -11.80 -0.35
N CYS A 73 10.79 -13.04 -0.31
CA CYS A 73 10.26 -14.12 0.52
C CYS A 73 11.25 -14.44 1.67
N PRO A 74 11.27 -13.66 2.76
CA PRO A 74 12.19 -13.90 3.87
C PRO A 74 11.86 -15.20 4.60
N LEU A 75 12.84 -15.77 5.30
CA LEU A 75 12.60 -16.92 6.19
C LEU A 75 11.62 -16.52 7.30
N VAL A 76 10.66 -17.40 7.61
CA VAL A 76 9.68 -17.16 8.66
C VAL A 76 10.33 -17.33 10.05
N PRO A 77 10.35 -16.29 10.90
CA PRO A 77 10.71 -16.43 12.30
C PRO A 77 9.76 -17.39 13.02
N SER A 78 10.27 -18.19 13.96
CA SER A 78 9.48 -19.20 14.69
C SER A 78 8.33 -18.63 15.50
N LYS A 79 8.41 -17.35 15.89
CA LYS A 79 7.38 -16.63 16.64
C LYS A 79 6.21 -16.13 15.79
N PHE A 80 6.33 -16.13 14.46
CA PHE A 80 5.28 -15.64 13.58
C PHE A 80 4.20 -16.70 13.37
N THR A 81 2.97 -16.24 13.39
CA THR A 81 1.75 -17.01 13.18
C THR A 81 1.71 -17.48 11.73
N LYS A 82 1.56 -18.78 11.54
CA LYS A 82 1.33 -19.36 10.21
C LYS A 82 -0.17 -19.40 9.94
N ALA A 83 -0.57 -18.98 8.75
CA ALA A 83 -1.94 -19.14 8.30
C ALA A 83 -2.28 -20.64 8.16
N PRO A 84 -3.55 -21.04 8.30
CA PRO A 84 -3.97 -22.41 8.08
C PRO A 84 -3.70 -22.84 6.62
N GLU A 85 -3.51 -24.14 6.40
CA GLU A 85 -3.30 -24.70 5.05
C GLU A 85 -4.51 -24.45 4.15
N ASP A 86 -5.72 -24.69 4.69
CA ASP A 86 -6.98 -24.36 4.04
C ASP A 86 -7.40 -22.94 4.43
N LEU A 87 -7.10 -21.98 3.55
CA LEU A 87 -7.53 -20.59 3.72
C LEU A 87 -9.03 -20.44 3.40
N PRO A 88 -9.78 -19.62 4.16
CA PRO A 88 -11.17 -19.35 3.84
C PRO A 88 -11.28 -18.58 2.50
N GLU A 89 -12.41 -18.72 1.80
CA GLU A 89 -12.68 -17.96 0.57
C GLU A 89 -12.69 -16.44 0.80
N SER A 90 -13.01 -16.02 2.02
CA SER A 90 -12.94 -14.63 2.49
C SER A 90 -11.54 -14.19 2.91
N CYS A 91 -10.48 -14.89 2.50
CA CYS A 91 -9.10 -14.48 2.73
C CYS A 91 -8.60 -13.58 1.59
N TYR A 92 -8.01 -12.45 1.97
CA TYR A 92 -7.15 -11.66 1.09
C TYR A 92 -5.68 -12.03 1.35
N ILE A 93 -4.89 -12.25 0.29
CA ILE A 93 -3.46 -12.54 0.40
C ILE A 93 -2.68 -11.36 -0.17
N LYS A 94 -2.00 -10.62 0.71
CA LYS A 94 -1.08 -9.54 0.33
C LYS A 94 0.26 -10.17 -0.08
N THR A 95 0.76 -9.82 -1.26
CA THR A 95 2.08 -10.22 -1.75
C THR A 95 3.03 -9.02 -1.83
N PRO A 96 4.34 -9.19 -1.62
CA PRO A 96 5.29 -8.08 -1.63
C PRO A 96 5.36 -7.32 -2.96
N ARG A 97 5.58 -6.00 -2.91
CA ARG A 97 5.71 -5.15 -4.10
C ARG A 97 7.09 -5.31 -4.76
N LEU A 98 7.19 -6.26 -5.70
CA LEU A 98 8.46 -6.62 -6.35
C LEU A 98 9.09 -5.50 -7.19
N SER A 99 8.31 -4.51 -7.65
CA SER A 99 8.82 -3.37 -8.42
C SER A 99 9.79 -2.48 -7.64
N ALA A 100 9.73 -2.53 -6.30
CA ALA A 100 10.64 -1.80 -5.42
C ALA A 100 12.06 -2.42 -5.33
N TYR A 101 12.29 -3.59 -5.94
CA TYR A 101 13.59 -4.26 -5.83
C TYR A 101 14.70 -3.45 -6.51
N THR A 102 15.80 -3.26 -5.79
CA THR A 102 17.04 -2.72 -6.34
C THR A 102 18.24 -3.56 -5.87
N PRO A 103 19.21 -3.86 -6.75
CA PRO A 103 20.45 -4.54 -6.33
C PRO A 103 21.24 -3.81 -5.25
N SER A 104 21.06 -2.49 -5.10
CA SER A 104 21.72 -1.70 -4.05
C SER A 104 21.16 -1.93 -2.65
N LYS A 105 19.93 -2.44 -2.54
CA LYS A 105 19.26 -2.76 -1.28
C LYS A 105 18.59 -4.15 -1.38
N PRO A 106 19.39 -5.23 -1.47
CA PRO A 106 18.92 -6.54 -1.92
C PRO A 106 17.96 -7.24 -0.95
N THR A 107 17.86 -6.81 0.31
CA THR A 107 16.98 -7.40 1.33
C THR A 107 15.76 -6.53 1.67
N GLU A 108 15.68 -5.31 1.14
CA GLU A 108 14.74 -4.30 1.65
C GLU A 108 13.27 -4.73 1.59
N ILE A 109 12.87 -5.45 0.54
CA ILE A 109 11.49 -5.96 0.43
C ILE A 109 11.21 -6.98 1.54
N GLY A 110 12.09 -7.97 1.71
CA GLY A 110 11.96 -8.97 2.77
C GLY A 110 12.01 -8.36 4.16
N ASP A 111 12.85 -7.35 4.38
CA ASP A 111 12.93 -6.63 5.65
C ASP A 111 11.63 -5.87 5.94
N ARG A 112 10.98 -5.29 4.92
CA ARG A 112 9.64 -4.67 5.04
C ARG A 112 8.57 -5.70 5.41
N VAL A 113 8.55 -6.85 4.74
CA VAL A 113 7.63 -7.96 5.07
C VAL A 113 7.79 -8.38 6.54
N LEU A 114 9.02 -8.56 7.02
CA LEU A 114 9.27 -8.94 8.40
C LEU A 114 8.83 -7.87 9.41
N ARG A 115 9.02 -6.58 9.08
CA ARG A 115 8.55 -5.47 9.92
C ARG A 115 7.04 -5.40 9.98
N GLU A 116 6.37 -5.47 8.82
CA GLU A 116 4.90 -5.45 8.76
C GLU A 116 4.32 -6.62 9.57
N VAL A 117 4.82 -7.85 9.36
CA VAL A 117 4.33 -9.01 10.12
C VAL A 117 4.57 -8.84 11.62
N ALA A 118 5.69 -8.26 12.06
CA ALA A 118 5.91 -8.01 13.49
C ALA A 118 4.88 -7.04 14.10
N VAL A 119 4.44 -6.03 13.34
CA VAL A 119 3.32 -5.17 13.73
C VAL A 119 2.03 -5.98 13.79
N LEU A 120 1.73 -6.77 12.76
CA LEU A 120 0.51 -7.58 12.67
C LEU A 120 0.39 -8.61 13.80
N GLU A 121 1.48 -9.21 14.26
CA GLU A 121 1.47 -10.08 15.45
C GLU A 121 1.00 -9.33 16.70
N THR A 122 1.41 -8.06 16.85
CA THR A 122 0.99 -7.20 17.96
C THR A 122 -0.50 -6.88 17.85
N LEU A 123 -0.98 -6.51 16.66
CA LEU A 123 -2.39 -6.20 16.41
C LEU A 123 -3.29 -7.43 16.59
N ARG A 124 -2.79 -8.62 16.22
CA ARG A 124 -3.50 -9.87 16.46
C ARG A 124 -3.64 -10.19 17.96
N ALA A 125 -2.64 -9.85 18.77
CA ALA A 125 -2.72 -10.03 20.22
C ALA A 125 -3.70 -9.05 20.89
N TYR A 126 -3.92 -7.88 20.28
CA TYR A 126 -4.82 -6.83 20.76
C TYR A 126 -5.75 -6.37 19.64
N PRO A 127 -6.76 -7.18 19.26
CA PRO A 127 -7.61 -6.89 18.11
C PRO A 127 -8.54 -5.68 18.37
N HIS A 128 -8.92 -4.99 17.29
CA HIS A 128 -9.84 -3.87 17.31
C HIS A 128 -10.73 -3.92 16.05
N PRO A 129 -12.05 -3.64 16.15
CA PRO A 129 -12.98 -3.79 15.01
C PRO A 129 -12.64 -2.91 13.80
N ASN A 130 -12.02 -1.74 14.02
CA ASN A 130 -11.62 -0.82 12.93
C ASN A 130 -10.19 -1.01 12.42
N ILE A 131 -9.59 -2.19 12.64
CA ILE A 131 -8.25 -2.58 12.18
C ILE A 131 -8.36 -3.93 11.49
N ALA A 132 -7.68 -4.10 10.35
CA ALA A 132 -7.75 -5.34 9.60
C ALA A 132 -7.31 -6.56 10.41
N GLU A 133 -8.09 -7.63 10.28
CA GLU A 133 -7.81 -8.89 10.96
C GLU A 133 -6.72 -9.66 10.21
N TYR A 134 -5.58 -9.84 10.88
CA TYR A 134 -4.46 -10.66 10.43
C TYR A 134 -4.70 -12.14 10.76
N ILE A 135 -4.71 -12.98 9.72
CA ILE A 135 -4.93 -14.42 9.84
C ILE A 135 -3.60 -15.15 10.12
N GLY A 136 -2.52 -14.74 9.44
CA GLY A 136 -1.22 -15.41 9.54
C GLY A 136 -0.37 -15.23 8.27
N CYS A 137 0.87 -15.70 8.30
CA CYS A 137 1.71 -15.79 7.11
C CYS A 137 1.41 -17.05 6.31
N GLN A 138 1.25 -16.91 5.00
CA GLN A 138 1.37 -18.05 4.08
C GLN A 138 2.84 -18.43 3.98
N VAL A 139 3.17 -19.70 4.28
CA VAL A 139 4.54 -20.18 4.34
C VAL A 139 4.76 -21.32 3.35
N TYR A 140 5.80 -21.21 2.53
CA TYR A 140 6.27 -22.27 1.64
C TYR A 140 7.78 -22.43 1.80
N ASP A 141 8.24 -23.67 1.99
CA ASP A 141 9.67 -24.00 2.22
C ASP A 141 10.35 -23.11 3.28
N GLY A 142 9.65 -22.88 4.39
CA GLY A 142 10.13 -22.05 5.50
C GLY A 142 10.21 -20.55 5.21
N ARG A 143 9.66 -20.06 4.10
CA ARG A 143 9.64 -18.64 3.72
C ARG A 143 8.23 -18.08 3.70
N ILE A 144 8.11 -16.80 4.04
CA ILE A 144 6.86 -16.05 3.92
C ILE A 144 6.64 -15.74 2.44
N VAL A 145 5.58 -16.28 1.86
CA VAL A 145 5.20 -16.04 0.44
C VAL A 145 3.98 -15.14 0.30
N GLY A 146 3.27 -14.88 1.41
CA GLY A 146 2.14 -13.96 1.48
C GLY A 146 1.72 -13.68 2.92
N ILE A 147 0.98 -12.59 3.10
CA ILE A 147 0.39 -12.20 4.38
C ILE A 147 -1.14 -12.29 4.23
N CYS A 148 -1.78 -13.09 5.07
CA CYS A 148 -3.20 -13.38 4.97
C CYS A 148 -4.01 -12.46 5.89
N PHE A 149 -5.03 -11.82 5.32
CA PHE A 149 -5.99 -10.97 6.01
C PHE A 149 -7.42 -11.45 5.75
N VAL A 150 -8.36 -11.08 6.62
CA VAL A 150 -9.77 -11.08 6.24
C VAL A 150 -9.98 -10.12 5.07
N LYS A 151 -10.80 -10.52 4.10
CA LYS A 151 -11.15 -9.72 2.92
C LYS A 151 -12.27 -8.75 3.27
N TYR A 152 -12.06 -7.48 2.94
CA TYR A 152 -13.05 -6.41 3.05
C TYR A 152 -13.56 -6.01 1.65
N ARG A 153 -14.57 -5.13 1.58
CA ARG A 153 -15.25 -4.79 0.32
C ARG A 153 -14.42 -3.83 -0.53
N ASP A 154 -14.69 -2.54 -0.44
CA ASP A 154 -14.06 -1.47 -1.19
C ASP A 154 -13.35 -0.49 -0.26
N THR A 155 -12.41 0.27 -0.80
CA THR A 155 -11.73 1.36 -0.08
C THR A 155 -12.65 2.57 0.05
N LEU A 156 -12.38 3.43 1.03
CA LEU A 156 -13.07 4.72 1.18
C LEU A 156 -12.91 5.57 -0.09
N GLU A 157 -11.74 5.52 -0.73
CA GLU A 157 -11.48 6.21 -2.00
C GLU A 157 -12.44 5.74 -3.09
N GLU A 158 -12.49 4.44 -3.34
CA GLU A 158 -13.40 3.85 -4.34
C GLU A 158 -14.86 4.13 -4.02
N ARG A 159 -15.24 4.06 -2.74
CA ARG A 159 -16.61 4.29 -2.28
C ARG A 159 -17.13 5.67 -2.64
N VAL A 160 -16.36 6.71 -2.28
CA VAL A 160 -16.84 8.10 -2.31
C VAL A 160 -16.39 8.87 -3.54
N ASN A 161 -15.31 8.41 -4.19
CA ASN A 161 -14.66 9.04 -5.32
C ASN A 161 -14.53 8.07 -6.52
N PRO A 162 -15.64 7.55 -7.07
CA PRO A 162 -15.60 6.60 -8.19
C PRO A 162 -15.02 7.20 -9.48
N GLY A 163 -14.89 8.53 -9.56
CA GLY A 163 -14.23 9.23 -10.65
C GLY A 163 -12.72 9.38 -10.49
N SER A 164 -12.12 8.88 -9.41
CA SER A 164 -10.69 8.98 -9.09
C SER A 164 -10.13 10.39 -9.18
N HIS A 165 -10.92 11.38 -8.74
CA HIS A 165 -10.50 12.78 -8.74
C HIS A 165 -9.41 13.02 -7.70
N GLY A 166 -8.39 13.82 -8.02
CA GLY A 166 -7.40 14.25 -7.04
C GLY A 166 -8.03 15.01 -5.87
N LYS A 167 -7.31 15.10 -4.74
CA LYS A 167 -7.81 15.67 -3.47
C LYS A 167 -8.43 17.07 -3.64
N ALA A 168 -7.78 17.98 -4.39
CA ALA A 168 -8.30 19.32 -4.69
C ALA A 168 -9.55 19.31 -5.59
N ALA A 169 -9.58 18.41 -6.59
CA ALA A 169 -10.64 18.34 -7.60
C ALA A 169 -11.91 17.66 -7.08
N PHE A 170 -11.76 16.74 -6.12
CA PHE A 170 -12.87 16.00 -5.50
C PHE A 170 -14.01 16.91 -5.02
N ARG A 171 -13.69 18.09 -4.47
CA ARG A 171 -14.73 19.02 -3.97
C ARG A 171 -15.71 19.48 -5.06
N TYR A 172 -15.31 19.46 -6.33
CA TYR A 172 -16.12 19.88 -7.48
C TYR A 172 -16.67 18.71 -8.28
N ALA A 173 -16.41 17.46 -7.88
CA ALA A 173 -16.87 16.30 -8.61
C ALA A 173 -18.38 16.08 -8.43
N ASP A 174 -19.11 16.02 -9.54
CA ASP A 174 -20.55 15.68 -9.53
C ASP A 174 -20.79 14.20 -9.21
N SER A 175 -19.77 13.36 -9.41
CA SER A 175 -19.81 11.90 -9.22
C SER A 175 -19.55 11.45 -7.78
N LYS A 176 -19.70 12.33 -6.79
CA LYS A 176 -19.46 12.01 -5.37
C LYS A 176 -20.55 11.14 -4.81
N HIS A 177 -20.17 10.09 -4.08
CA HIS A 177 -21.08 9.24 -3.35
C HIS A 177 -20.85 9.45 -1.84
N PRO A 178 -21.67 10.27 -1.16
CA PRO A 178 -21.47 10.56 0.25
C PRO A 178 -21.71 9.32 1.11
N LEU A 179 -20.98 9.20 2.22
CA LEU A 179 -21.26 8.22 3.26
C LEU A 179 -22.57 8.57 3.98
N GLU A 180 -23.39 7.57 4.28
CA GLU A 180 -24.66 7.77 4.99
C GLU A 180 -24.43 8.28 6.42
N ASP A 181 -23.53 7.64 7.18
CA ASP A 181 -23.10 8.09 8.51
C ASP A 181 -21.61 8.49 8.50
N ARG A 182 -21.33 9.68 7.95
CA ARG A 182 -19.96 10.22 7.88
C ARG A 182 -19.29 10.34 9.25
N GLU A 183 -20.00 10.84 10.26
CA GLU A 183 -19.38 11.09 11.57
C GLU A 183 -19.13 9.80 12.34
N GLY A 184 -20.05 8.83 12.28
CA GLY A 184 -19.82 7.48 12.82
C GLY A 184 -18.66 6.79 12.13
N PHE A 185 -18.57 6.89 10.81
CA PHE A 185 -17.45 6.36 10.04
C PHE A 185 -16.11 7.01 10.46
N LEU A 186 -16.02 8.34 10.50
CA LEU A 186 -14.80 9.03 10.93
C LEU A 186 -14.44 8.71 12.39
N SER A 187 -15.43 8.52 13.27
CA SER A 187 -15.21 8.09 14.65
C SER A 187 -14.64 6.68 14.73
N GLY A 188 -15.07 5.75 13.85
CA GLY A 188 -14.52 4.41 13.78
C GLY A 188 -13.05 4.41 13.32
N VAL A 189 -12.72 5.22 12.30
CA VAL A 189 -11.33 5.41 11.87
C VAL A 189 -10.48 5.98 13.00
N GLU A 190 -10.95 7.02 13.69
CA GLU A 190 -10.25 7.60 14.84
C GLU A 190 -10.04 6.57 15.97
N SER A 191 -11.04 5.73 16.24
CA SER A 191 -10.93 4.67 17.24
C SER A 191 -9.82 3.67 16.89
N GLY A 192 -9.74 3.24 15.63
CA GLY A 192 -8.67 2.37 15.15
C GLY A 192 -7.28 3.01 15.27
N ILE A 193 -7.15 4.29 14.88
CA ILE A 193 -5.89 5.04 15.02
C ILE A 193 -5.48 5.15 16.49
N ARG A 194 -6.40 5.53 17.38
CA ARG A 194 -6.10 5.65 18.82
C ARG A 194 -5.74 4.31 19.44
N HIS A 195 -6.30 3.21 18.95
CA HIS A 195 -5.91 1.88 19.36
C HIS A 195 -4.45 1.58 18.99
N LEU A 196 -4.02 1.86 17.76
CA LEU A 196 -2.60 1.76 17.35
C LEU A 196 -1.70 2.60 18.27
N HIS A 197 -2.08 3.85 18.51
CA HIS A 197 -1.31 4.77 19.35
C HIS A 197 -1.20 4.27 20.80
N SER A 198 -2.24 3.62 21.32
CA SER A 198 -2.23 3.02 22.66
C SER A 198 -1.24 1.86 22.79
N LEU A 199 -0.91 1.20 21.67
CA LEU A 199 0.13 0.17 21.56
C LEU A 199 1.52 0.76 21.27
N GLY A 200 1.64 2.09 21.21
CA GLY A 200 2.88 2.81 20.90
C GLY A 200 3.27 2.79 19.43
N LEU A 201 2.32 2.50 18.53
CA LEU A 201 2.52 2.40 17.09
C LEU A 201 1.89 3.60 16.38
N ALA A 202 2.59 4.19 15.42
CA ALA A 202 2.03 5.11 14.43
C ALA A 202 1.86 4.37 13.09
N HIS A 203 0.77 4.63 12.37
CA HIS A 203 0.53 4.01 11.06
C HIS A 203 1.37 4.66 9.94
N ASN A 204 1.50 5.98 9.98
CA ASN A 204 2.27 6.84 9.05
C ASN A 204 1.84 6.80 7.57
N ASP A 205 0.71 6.17 7.24
CA ASP A 205 0.17 6.15 5.87
C ASP A 205 -1.37 6.07 5.86
N VAL A 206 -2.00 6.79 6.79
CA VAL A 206 -3.46 6.93 6.82
C VAL A 206 -3.91 7.73 5.59
N LYS A 207 -4.71 7.11 4.74
CA LYS A 207 -5.28 7.72 3.53
C LYS A 207 -6.57 6.99 3.12
N PRO A 208 -7.44 7.57 2.29
CA PRO A 208 -8.68 6.92 1.88
C PRO A 208 -8.50 5.53 1.23
N ALA A 209 -7.42 5.32 0.48
CA ALA A 209 -7.11 4.01 -0.10
C ALA A 209 -6.68 2.93 0.93
N ASN A 210 -6.29 3.34 2.14
CA ASN A 210 -5.90 2.45 3.24
C ASN A 210 -6.99 2.32 4.32
N ILE A 211 -8.22 2.72 4.01
CA ILE A 211 -9.40 2.52 4.85
C ILE A 211 -10.42 1.76 4.00
N MET A 212 -10.75 0.53 4.37
CA MET A 212 -11.77 -0.28 3.70
C MET A 212 -13.07 -0.32 4.48
N LEU A 213 -14.13 -0.82 3.85
CA LEU A 213 -15.41 -1.09 4.50
C LEU A 213 -15.61 -2.59 4.70
N ASP A 214 -15.99 -2.99 5.91
CA ASP A 214 -16.50 -4.34 6.18
C ASP A 214 -17.91 -4.54 5.61
N ASP A 215 -18.53 -5.71 5.82
CA ASP A 215 -19.86 -6.01 5.30
C ASP A 215 -20.99 -5.16 5.91
N ASP A 216 -20.74 -4.53 7.07
CA ASP A 216 -21.67 -3.68 7.80
C ASP A 216 -21.40 -2.18 7.60
N ASP A 217 -20.59 -1.81 6.60
CA ASP A 217 -20.16 -0.43 6.28
C ASP A 217 -19.30 0.24 7.39
N ASN A 218 -18.71 -0.53 8.31
CA ASN A 218 -17.77 0.02 9.28
C ASN A 218 -16.38 0.21 8.64
N PRO A 219 -15.63 1.25 9.07
CA PRO A 219 -14.28 1.48 8.58
C PRO A 219 -13.30 0.46 9.15
N VAL A 220 -12.36 0.01 8.32
CA VAL A 220 -11.27 -0.88 8.70
C VAL A 220 -9.97 -0.33 8.14
N ILE A 221 -9.01 -0.03 9.01
CA ILE A 221 -7.67 0.43 8.61
C ILE A 221 -6.85 -0.77 8.10
N ILE A 222 -6.24 -0.62 6.93
CA ILE A 222 -5.42 -1.63 6.25
C ILE A 222 -4.02 -1.08 5.93
N ASP A 223 -3.14 -1.95 5.42
CA ASP A 223 -1.80 -1.62 4.90
C ASP A 223 -0.81 -1.04 5.94
N PHE A 224 -0.15 -1.94 6.69
CA PHE A 224 0.74 -1.59 7.80
C PHE A 224 2.22 -1.51 7.40
N ASP A 225 2.53 -1.36 6.11
CA ASP A 225 3.91 -1.35 5.57
C ASP A 225 4.80 -0.27 6.23
N ASN A 226 4.21 0.90 6.51
CA ASN A 226 4.89 2.05 7.14
C ASN A 226 4.64 2.14 8.66
N CYS A 227 3.88 1.19 9.22
CA CYS A 227 3.54 1.22 10.64
C CYS A 227 4.76 0.84 11.48
N CYS A 228 5.08 1.67 12.47
CA CYS A 228 6.23 1.44 13.35
C CYS A 228 6.06 2.19 14.68
N PRO A 229 6.89 1.85 15.69
CA PRO A 229 6.89 2.57 16.96
C PRO A 229 7.03 4.09 16.82
N ASP A 230 6.30 4.82 17.66
CA ASP A 230 6.40 6.28 17.77
C ASP A 230 7.84 6.73 18.06
N GLY A 231 8.29 7.75 17.35
CA GLY A 231 9.65 8.31 17.41
C GLY A 231 10.68 7.61 16.52
N GLN A 232 10.33 6.53 15.81
CA GLN A 232 11.27 5.85 14.91
C GLN A 232 11.52 6.65 13.60
N ASP A 233 12.73 6.54 13.04
CA ASP A 233 13.04 7.08 11.71
C ASP A 233 12.29 6.29 10.62
N LEU A 234 11.69 7.01 9.68
CA LEU A 234 10.98 6.42 8.56
C LEU A 234 11.91 5.98 7.42
N GLU A 235 13.17 6.42 7.35
CA GLU A 235 14.18 6.01 6.35
C GLU A 235 13.67 5.98 4.88
N GLY A 236 12.80 6.92 4.50
CA GLY A 236 12.16 6.97 3.18
C GLY A 236 10.85 6.19 3.05
N MET A 237 10.33 5.65 4.15
CA MET A 237 8.98 5.12 4.34
C MET A 237 8.04 6.28 4.77
N GLY A 238 7.93 7.30 3.94
CA GLY A 238 7.04 8.45 4.19
C GLY A 238 5.58 8.13 3.84
N GLY A 239 4.65 8.89 4.41
CA GLY A 239 3.25 8.80 4.04
C GLY A 239 2.99 9.25 2.59
N THR A 240 1.84 8.85 2.06
CA THR A 240 1.49 9.12 0.66
C THR A 240 1.01 10.55 0.47
N TRP A 241 1.67 11.33 -0.38
CA TRP A 241 1.15 12.61 -0.85
C TRP A 241 -0.20 12.43 -1.59
N PRO A 242 -1.21 13.29 -1.42
CA PRO A 242 -1.27 14.53 -0.62
C PRO A 242 -1.84 14.33 0.80
N TRP A 243 -1.73 13.13 1.37
CA TRP A 243 -2.26 12.77 2.70
C TRP A 243 -1.21 12.84 3.82
N ALA A 244 0.03 13.18 3.49
CA ALA A 244 1.13 13.35 4.43
C ALA A 244 2.08 14.44 3.95
N ASP A 245 2.92 14.95 4.86
CA ASP A 245 4.04 15.83 4.52
C ASP A 245 5.24 14.99 4.05
N GLU A 246 5.68 15.20 2.80
CA GLU A 246 6.83 14.54 2.19
C GLU A 246 8.14 14.78 2.96
N ALA A 247 8.21 15.87 3.74
CA ALA A 247 9.36 16.16 4.60
C ALA A 247 9.39 15.34 5.90
N THR A 248 8.34 14.55 6.18
CA THR A 248 8.24 13.73 7.39
C THR A 248 9.30 12.63 7.36
N LYS A 249 10.16 12.62 8.39
CA LYS A 249 11.23 11.62 8.56
C LYS A 249 11.07 10.79 9.83
N THR A 250 10.11 11.12 10.67
CA THR A 250 9.91 10.46 11.96
C THR A 250 8.47 10.00 12.06
N ALA A 251 8.30 8.76 12.52
CA ALA A 251 7.02 8.22 12.89
C ALA A 251 6.48 8.96 14.12
N LEU A 252 5.33 9.60 13.98
CA LEU A 252 4.69 10.33 15.06
C LEU A 252 3.19 10.05 15.03
N HIS A 253 2.57 9.88 16.19
CA HIS A 253 1.11 9.78 16.30
C HIS A 253 0.39 10.96 15.63
N SER A 254 0.98 12.16 15.63
CA SER A 254 0.42 13.33 14.96
C SER A 254 0.28 13.16 13.45
N ASN A 255 1.15 12.36 12.81
CA ASN A 255 1.08 12.11 11.37
C ASN A 255 -0.28 11.47 11.00
N ASP A 256 -0.74 10.51 11.80
CA ASP A 256 -2.01 9.82 11.57
C ASP A 256 -3.21 10.73 11.86
N LEU A 257 -3.13 11.57 12.90
CA LEU A 257 -4.20 12.48 13.27
C LEU A 257 -4.35 13.63 12.27
N ASP A 258 -3.24 14.15 11.74
CA ASP A 258 -3.26 15.18 10.70
C ASP A 258 -3.79 14.60 9.38
N ALA A 259 -3.44 13.36 9.05
CA ALA A 259 -4.01 12.67 7.89
C ALA A 259 -5.52 12.41 8.04
N LEU A 260 -5.98 11.97 9.23
CA LEU A 260 -7.40 11.84 9.52
C LEU A 260 -8.14 13.18 9.43
N TRP A 261 -7.52 14.27 9.92
CA TRP A 261 -8.08 15.61 9.77
C TRP A 261 -8.29 15.97 8.30
N ASP A 262 -7.32 15.67 7.45
CA ASP A 262 -7.44 15.92 6.02
C ASP A 262 -8.53 15.06 5.37
N ILE A 263 -8.70 13.80 5.78
CA ILE A 263 -9.81 12.97 5.31
C ILE A 263 -11.16 13.57 5.74
N ARG A 264 -11.27 14.03 6.99
CA ARG A 264 -12.48 14.71 7.50
C ARG A 264 -12.80 15.97 6.68
N GLU A 265 -11.79 16.80 6.41
CA GLU A 265 -11.96 17.97 5.55
C GLU A 265 -12.33 17.56 4.13
N TRP A 266 -11.70 16.54 3.57
CA TRP A 266 -11.96 16.06 2.21
C TRP A 266 -13.42 15.64 2.03
N LEU A 267 -13.97 14.90 2.99
CA LEU A 267 -15.36 14.42 3.01
C LEU A 267 -16.40 15.48 3.40
N SER A 268 -16.00 16.68 3.83
CA SER A 268 -16.95 17.70 4.26
C SER A 268 -17.69 18.35 3.07
N ASP A 269 -18.85 18.96 3.33
CA ASP A 269 -19.55 19.77 2.30
C ASP A 269 -19.09 21.23 2.28
N SER A 270 -18.11 21.59 3.12
CA SER A 270 -17.61 22.96 3.22
C SER A 270 -16.95 23.39 1.90
N SER A 271 -17.31 24.58 1.43
CA SER A 271 -16.66 25.22 0.29
C SER A 271 -15.24 25.68 0.59
N ILE A 272 -14.92 25.92 1.86
CA ILE A 272 -13.59 26.25 2.36
C ILE A 272 -13.03 25.04 3.09
N LYS A 273 -11.95 24.47 2.58
CA LYS A 273 -11.25 23.31 3.16
C LYS A 273 -10.03 23.80 3.94
N ASN A 274 -9.84 23.29 5.15
CA ASN A 274 -8.69 23.64 5.99
C ASN A 274 -7.76 22.42 6.15
N PHE A 275 -7.20 21.97 5.03
CA PHE A 275 -6.26 20.85 5.03
C PHE A 275 -4.95 21.23 5.74
N LYS A 276 -4.38 20.27 6.47
CA LYS A 276 -3.04 20.28 7.04
C LYS A 276 -1.99 20.12 5.95
N PHE A 277 -2.25 19.26 4.97
CA PHE A 277 -1.33 19.01 3.85
C PHE A 277 -1.79 19.71 2.58
N LYS A 278 -0.84 19.99 1.68
CA LYS A 278 -1.12 20.65 0.40
C LYS A 278 -2.15 19.83 -0.41
N GLU A 279 -2.99 20.52 -1.18
CA GLU A 279 -4.13 19.90 -1.87
C GLU A 279 -3.77 19.13 -3.14
N GLY A 280 -2.57 19.39 -3.68
CA GLY A 280 -2.08 18.85 -4.94
C GLY A 280 -2.62 19.52 -6.19
#